data_AF-A0A834ELX1-F1
#
_entry.id   AF-A0A834ELX1-F1
#
_cell.length_a   1.000
_cell.length_b   1.000
_cell.length_c   1.000
_cell.angle_alpha   90.00
_cell.angle_beta   90.00
_cell.angle_gamma   90.00
#
_symmetry.space_group_name_H-M   'P 1'
#
loop_
_entity.id
_entity.type
_entity.pdbx_description
1 polymer ?
#
loop_
_entity_poly.entity_id
_entity_poly.type
_entity_poly.pdbx_seq_one_letter_code
_entity_poly.pdbx_strand_id
1 'polypeptide(L)'
;MAAPLELSCWGGGWGLPSIHSESLVVMAYAKFSGAPLKVNVIDNTWRGSRGDVPILTTEDNIVSQPAKILNFLRKQKYNADYELSAKQGADTLAYIALLEEKLLPAVLHTFWVESENYFSVTKPWFASRIPFPLSLILPGRMSKGALTRIPLTDTVLRVQGHGLLQCSLTPSV
;
A
#
# COMPACT_ATOMS: atom_id res chain seq x y z
N MET A 1 1.56 16.62 27.62
CA MET A 1 2.20 16.54 26.29
C MET A 1 1.55 15.38 25.58
N ALA A 2 1.09 15.53 24.34
CA ALA A 2 0.53 14.39 23.60
C ALA A 2 1.64 13.39 23.29
N ALA A 3 1.37 12.09 23.49
CA ALA A 3 2.30 11.01 23.20
C ALA A 3 2.81 11.12 21.74
N PRO A 4 4.11 10.91 21.47
CA PRO A 4 4.64 10.99 20.12
C PRO A 4 4.06 9.87 19.25
N LEU A 5 3.45 10.24 18.12
CA LEU A 5 2.94 9.29 17.13
C LEU A 5 4.09 8.88 16.21
N GLU A 6 4.55 7.63 16.32
CA GLU A 6 5.66 7.13 15.50
C GLU A 6 5.14 6.28 14.34
N LEU A 7 5.44 6.67 13.11
CA LEU A 7 5.08 5.92 11.90
C LEU A 7 6.30 5.17 11.37
N SER A 8 6.24 3.85 11.39
CA SER A 8 7.23 3.01 10.70
C SER A 8 6.80 2.80 9.24
N CYS A 9 7.63 3.23 8.28
CA CYS A 9 7.33 3.11 6.85
C CYS A 9 8.56 2.74 6.03
N TRP A 10 8.34 2.29 4.78
CA TRP A 10 9.43 2.11 3.83
C TRP A 10 10.12 3.45 3.54
N GLY A 11 11.42 3.40 3.26
CA GLY A 11 12.19 4.60 2.96
C GLY A 11 11.77 5.28 1.65
N GLY A 12 12.21 6.53 1.52
CA GLY A 12 12.02 7.31 0.30
C GLY A 12 12.86 6.83 -0.88
N GLY A 13 12.43 7.22 -2.06
CA GLY A 13 13.11 6.99 -3.34
C GLY A 13 12.35 7.66 -4.49
N TRP A 14 13.03 7.90 -5.61
CA TRP A 14 12.46 8.56 -6.81
C TRP A 14 11.80 9.93 -6.52
N GLY A 15 12.37 10.70 -5.59
CA GLY A 15 11.82 12.00 -5.16
C GLY A 15 10.61 11.91 -4.23
N LEU A 16 10.16 10.71 -3.87
CA LEU A 16 9.05 10.47 -2.94
C LEU A 16 9.55 10.20 -1.52
N PRO A 17 8.78 10.61 -0.49
CA PRO A 17 9.15 10.35 0.90
C PRO A 17 9.02 8.87 1.30
N SER A 18 8.21 8.08 0.57
CA SER A 18 8.12 6.62 0.65
C SER A 18 7.77 6.05 -0.72
N ILE A 19 8.27 4.87 -1.07
CA ILE A 19 7.89 4.18 -2.32
C ILE A 19 6.55 3.45 -2.20
N HIS A 20 6.16 3.08 -0.98
CA HIS A 20 4.94 2.33 -0.76
C HIS A 20 3.71 3.26 -0.73
N SER A 21 2.71 2.97 -1.56
CA SER A 21 1.48 3.78 -1.70
C SER A 21 0.73 3.92 -0.38
N GLU A 22 0.55 2.82 0.35
CA GLU A 22 -0.14 2.84 1.65
C GLU A 22 0.57 3.73 2.68
N SER A 23 1.90 3.79 2.66
CA SER A 23 2.67 4.67 3.56
C SER A 23 2.54 6.13 3.15
N LEU A 24 2.56 6.42 1.83
CA LEU A 24 2.33 7.77 1.31
C LEU A 24 0.96 8.32 1.70
N VAL A 25 -0.09 7.50 1.65
CA VAL A 25 -1.44 7.91 2.07
C VAL A 25 -1.45 8.38 3.53
N VAL A 26 -0.84 7.61 4.44
CA VAL A 26 -0.78 7.97 5.87
C VAL A 26 0.05 9.23 6.08
N MET A 27 1.21 9.35 5.43
CA MET A 27 2.09 10.51 5.55
C MET A 27 1.41 11.79 5.02
N ALA A 28 0.76 11.71 3.86
CA ALA A 28 0.01 12.81 3.29
C ALA A 28 -1.15 13.21 4.21
N TYR A 29 -1.93 12.24 4.70
CA TYR A 29 -3.03 12.50 5.63
C TYR A 29 -2.56 13.19 6.91
N ALA A 30 -1.47 12.73 7.51
CA ALA A 30 -0.88 13.34 8.70
C ALA A 30 -0.42 14.78 8.42
N LYS A 31 0.18 15.04 7.26
CA LYS A 31 0.60 16.39 6.84
C LYS A 31 -0.59 17.34 6.67
N PHE A 32 -1.65 16.90 5.99
CA PHE A 32 -2.83 17.73 5.75
C PHE A 32 -3.66 17.97 7.03
N SER A 33 -3.72 16.99 7.92
CA SER A 33 -4.42 17.11 9.21
C SER A 33 -3.62 17.81 10.32
N GLY A 34 -2.35 18.16 10.05
CA GLY A 34 -1.46 18.77 11.04
C GLY A 34 -1.06 17.85 12.20
N ALA A 35 -1.16 16.53 12.02
CA ALA A 35 -0.83 15.56 13.04
C ALA A 35 0.70 15.53 13.32
N PRO A 36 1.13 15.58 14.59
CA PRO A 36 2.55 15.51 14.96
C PRO A 36 3.04 14.07 14.82
N LEU A 37 3.47 13.73 13.60
CA LEU A 37 3.90 12.39 13.23
C LEU A 37 5.41 12.33 13.04
N LYS A 38 6.08 11.47 13.81
CA LYS A 38 7.51 11.17 13.66
C LYS A 38 7.68 9.96 12.76
N VAL A 39 8.33 10.15 11.62
CA VAL A 39 8.52 9.09 10.62
C VAL A 39 9.81 8.34 10.91
N ASN A 40 9.69 7.05 11.21
CA ASN A 40 10.79 6.12 11.35
C ASN A 40 10.90 5.28 10.08
N VAL A 41 11.95 5.52 9.30
CA VAL A 41 12.20 4.75 8.08
C VAL A 41 12.74 3.37 8.45
N ILE A 42 12.15 2.34 7.84
CA ILE A 42 12.64 0.96 7.93
C ILE A 42 14.06 0.90 7.36
N ASP A 43 14.98 0.43 8.19
CA ASP A 43 16.38 0.21 7.86
C ASP A 43 16.78 -1.27 8.06
N ASN A 44 18.08 -1.53 7.98
CA ASN A 44 18.66 -2.84 8.18
C ASN A 44 18.48 -3.42 9.60
N THR A 45 17.99 -2.64 10.56
CA THR A 45 17.69 -3.10 11.94
C THR A 45 16.28 -3.65 12.09
N TRP A 46 15.46 -3.56 11.03
CA TRP A 46 14.07 -3.97 11.05
C TRP A 46 13.89 -5.45 11.36
N ARG A 47 13.09 -5.72 12.40
CA ARG A 47 12.75 -7.09 12.87
C ARG A 47 11.32 -7.52 12.54
N GLY A 48 10.55 -6.67 11.85
CA GLY A 48 9.17 -6.97 11.51
C GLY A 48 9.09 -8.08 10.46
N SER A 49 8.69 -9.28 10.88
CA SER A 49 8.66 -10.49 10.05
C SER A 49 7.54 -10.52 9.00
N ARG A 50 6.56 -9.62 9.10
CA ARG A 50 5.38 -9.59 8.21
C ARG A 50 5.54 -8.73 6.96
N GLY A 51 6.40 -7.70 6.98
CA GLY A 51 6.49 -6.71 5.89
C GLY A 51 5.24 -5.83 5.72
N ASP A 52 4.27 -5.94 6.62
CA ASP A 52 3.06 -5.14 6.62
C ASP A 52 3.37 -3.76 7.21
N VAL A 53 3.71 -2.81 6.35
CA VAL A 53 3.85 -1.39 6.69
C VAL A 53 2.99 -0.56 5.75
N PRO A 54 2.43 0.58 6.20
CA PRO A 54 2.78 1.36 7.39
C PRO A 54 2.28 0.78 8.73
N ILE A 55 3.05 1.00 9.80
CA ILE A 55 2.67 0.70 11.19
C ILE A 55 2.76 1.99 12.01
N LEU A 56 1.66 2.35 12.67
CA LEU A 56 1.64 3.42 13.65
C LEU A 56 1.86 2.84 15.05
N THR A 57 2.89 3.30 15.73
CA THR A 57 3.20 2.98 17.13
C THR A 57 2.92 4.20 17.99
N THR A 58 2.10 3.99 19.01
CA THR A 58 1.82 4.93 20.10
C THR A 58 2.23 4.24 21.41
N GLU A 59 2.32 4.99 22.51
CA GLU A 59 2.69 4.46 23.84
C GLU A 59 1.93 3.17 24.22
N ASP A 60 0.62 3.11 23.96
CA ASP A 60 -0.24 1.99 24.38
C ASP A 60 -0.71 1.09 23.22
N ASN A 61 -0.50 1.48 21.96
CA ASN A 61 -1.16 0.84 20.81
C ASN A 61 -0.26 0.74 19.59
N ILE A 62 -0.34 -0.40 18.90
CA ILE A 62 0.27 -0.63 17.59
C ILE A 62 -0.85 -0.87 16.58
N VAL A 63 -0.96 0.01 15.60
CA VAL A 63 -1.99 -0.04 14.57
C VAL A 63 -1.34 -0.23 13.21
N SER A 64 -1.68 -1.33 12.54
CA SER A 64 -1.30 -1.61 11.15
C SER A 64 -2.49 -1.38 10.22
N GLN A 65 -2.20 -1.20 8.93
CA GLN A 65 -3.13 -0.87 7.83
C GLN A 65 -3.53 0.62 7.76
N PRO A 66 -3.42 1.26 6.59
CA PRO A 66 -3.75 2.69 6.42
C PRO A 66 -5.14 3.05 6.91
N ALA A 67 -6.17 2.30 6.52
CA ALA A 67 -7.55 2.60 6.92
C ALA A 67 -7.73 2.66 8.44
N LYS A 68 -7.09 1.73 9.17
CA LYS A 68 -7.13 1.72 10.64
C LYS A 68 -6.33 2.87 11.24
N ILE A 69 -5.17 3.19 10.66
CA ILE A 69 -4.33 4.32 11.08
C ILE A 69 -5.09 5.64 10.88
N LEU A 70 -5.71 5.85 9.72
CA LEU A 70 -6.52 7.04 9.43
C LEU A 70 -7.69 7.16 10.41
N ASN A 71 -8.39 6.05 10.68
CA ASN A 71 -9.47 6.02 11.67
C ASN A 71 -8.96 6.31 13.09
N PHE A 72 -7.75 5.87 13.45
CA PHE A 72 -7.12 6.21 14.72
C PHE A 72 -6.82 7.71 14.80
N LEU A 73 -6.23 8.31 13.76
CA LEU A 73 -5.95 9.75 13.70
C LEU A 73 -7.23 10.60 13.80
N ARG A 74 -8.30 10.20 13.12
CA ARG A 74 -9.62 10.84 13.22
C ARG A 74 -10.16 10.84 14.66
N LYS A 75 -10.02 9.72 15.38
CA LYS A 75 -10.42 9.63 16.81
C LYS A 75 -9.60 10.56 17.71
N GLN A 76 -8.34 10.81 17.35
CA GLN A 76 -7.45 11.75 18.04
C GLN A 76 -7.67 13.22 17.63
N LYS A 77 -8.80 13.54 16.97
CA LYS A 77 -9.15 14.88 16.46
C LYS A 77 -8.27 15.40 15.33
N TYR A 78 -7.44 14.55 14.73
CA TYR A 78 -6.72 14.85 13.49
C TYR A 78 -7.57 14.39 12.31
N ASN A 79 -8.56 15.21 11.94
CA ASN A 79 -9.38 14.95 10.76
C ASN A 79 -9.12 16.03 9.70
N ALA A 80 -8.78 15.61 8.49
CA ALA A 80 -8.67 16.50 7.34
C ALA A 80 -10.05 16.90 6.77
N ASP A 81 -11.11 16.17 7.13
CA ASP A 81 -12.42 16.25 6.48
C ASP A 81 -13.47 17.07 7.27
N TYR A 82 -13.06 17.91 8.22
CA TYR A 82 -13.99 18.61 9.14
C TYR A 82 -15.00 19.55 8.45
N GLU A 83 -14.70 20.02 7.24
CA GLU A 83 -15.50 21.03 6.53
C GLU A 83 -16.33 20.46 5.37
N LEU A 84 -16.40 19.12 5.20
CA LEU A 84 -17.11 18.54 4.07
C LEU A 84 -18.62 18.51 4.28
N SER A 85 -19.36 18.96 3.26
CA SER A 85 -20.81 18.71 3.15
C SER A 85 -21.09 17.23 2.91
N ALA A 86 -22.31 16.77 3.21
CA ALA A 86 -22.73 15.38 2.99
C ALA A 86 -22.55 14.92 1.52
N LYS A 87 -22.78 15.82 0.55
CA LYS A 87 -22.56 15.55 -0.87
C LYS A 87 -21.09 15.34 -1.19
N GLN A 88 -20.23 16.24 -0.72
CA GLN A 88 -18.77 16.11 -0.91
C GLN A 88 -18.24 14.86 -0.21
N GLY A 89 -18.77 14.50 0.96
CA GLY A 89 -18.44 13.25 1.64
C GLY A 89 -18.73 12.02 0.77
N ALA A 90 -19.90 11.98 0.13
CA ALA A 90 -20.24 10.90 -0.81
C ALA A 90 -19.30 10.88 -2.03
N ASP A 91 -19.00 12.04 -2.60
CA ASP A 91 -18.11 12.16 -3.75
C ASP A 91 -16.68 11.69 -3.41
N THR A 92 -16.14 12.09 -2.24
CA THR A 92 -14.81 11.62 -1.79
C THR A 92 -14.75 10.12 -1.60
N LEU A 93 -15.79 9.51 -1.02
CA LEU A 93 -15.86 8.06 -0.86
C LEU A 93 -15.89 7.37 -2.23
N ALA A 94 -16.66 7.90 -3.18
CA ALA A 94 -16.71 7.37 -4.55
C ALA A 94 -15.34 7.44 -5.24
N TYR A 95 -14.59 8.55 -5.07
CA TYR A 95 -13.22 8.65 -5.61
C TYR A 95 -12.25 7.70 -4.93
N ILE A 96 -12.31 7.53 -3.61
CA ILE A 96 -11.48 6.56 -2.88
C ILE A 96 -11.74 5.15 -3.43
N ALA A 97 -13.01 4.76 -3.56
CA ALA A 97 -13.39 3.47 -4.11
C ALA A 97 -12.86 3.27 -5.54
N LEU A 98 -12.98 4.29 -6.39
CA LEU A 98 -12.45 4.24 -7.76
C LEU A 98 -10.93 4.02 -7.80
N LEU A 99 -10.17 4.71 -6.94
CA LEU A 99 -8.73 4.56 -6.85
C LEU A 99 -8.33 3.17 -6.33
N GLU A 100 -9.03 2.66 -5.34
CA GLU A 100 -8.79 1.33 -4.78
C GLU A 100 -9.15 0.20 -5.77
N GLU A 101 -10.20 0.37 -6.59
CA GLU A 101 -10.63 -0.66 -7.55
C GLU A 101 -9.86 -0.64 -8.87
N LYS A 102 -9.44 0.54 -9.36
CA LYS A 102 -8.84 0.69 -10.69
C LYS A 102 -7.35 1.00 -10.63
N LEU A 103 -6.96 1.99 -9.83
CA LEU A 103 -5.58 2.47 -9.83
C LEU A 103 -4.66 1.56 -9.01
N LEU A 104 -5.11 1.11 -7.84
CA LEU A 104 -4.31 0.26 -6.96
C LEU A 104 -3.86 -1.05 -7.64
N PRO A 105 -4.73 -1.80 -8.35
CA PRO A 105 -4.29 -3.00 -9.08
C PRO A 105 -3.30 -2.68 -10.20
N ALA A 106 -3.48 -1.56 -10.92
CA ALA A 106 -2.55 -1.13 -11.97
C ALA A 106 -1.15 -0.83 -11.41
N VAL A 107 -1.08 -0.10 -10.29
CA VAL A 107 0.18 0.16 -9.60
C VAL A 107 0.81 -1.14 -9.11
N LEU A 108 0.06 -2.02 -8.45
CA LEU A 108 0.58 -3.30 -7.97
C LEU A 108 1.12 -4.16 -9.12
N HIS A 109 0.45 -4.14 -10.29
CA HIS A 109 0.91 -4.84 -11.48
C HIS A 109 2.27 -4.34 -11.97
N THR A 110 2.42 -3.02 -12.19
CA THR A 110 3.69 -2.42 -12.63
C THR A 110 4.83 -2.68 -11.65
N PHE A 111 4.56 -2.67 -10.34
CA PHE A 111 5.60 -2.86 -9.34
C PHE A 111 6.02 -4.33 -9.13
N TRP A 112 5.06 -5.26 -9.15
CA TRP A 112 5.28 -6.63 -8.64
C TRP A 112 5.05 -7.75 -9.67
N VAL A 113 4.37 -7.47 -10.78
CA VAL A 113 4.01 -8.46 -11.81
C VAL A 113 4.86 -8.29 -13.06
N GLU A 114 5.08 -7.05 -13.48
CA GLU A 114 5.93 -6.74 -14.62
C GLU A 114 7.38 -7.14 -14.33
N SER A 115 7.88 -8.11 -15.10
CA SER A 115 9.17 -8.77 -14.84
C SER A 115 10.34 -7.79 -14.92
N GLU A 116 10.36 -6.94 -15.95
CA GLU A 116 11.45 -5.96 -16.16
C GLU A 116 11.55 -5.02 -14.96
N ASN A 117 10.44 -4.41 -14.54
CA ASN A 117 10.38 -3.51 -13.39
C ASN A 117 10.69 -4.23 -12.07
N TYR A 118 10.15 -5.44 -11.89
CA TYR A 118 10.36 -6.22 -10.67
C TYR A 118 11.84 -6.56 -10.45
N PHE A 119 12.53 -7.09 -11.48
CA PHE A 119 13.92 -7.52 -11.34
C PHE A 119 14.93 -6.37 -11.38
N SER A 120 14.69 -5.33 -12.18
CA SER A 120 15.64 -4.22 -12.34
C SER A 120 15.51 -3.17 -11.23
N VAL A 121 14.30 -2.91 -10.73
CA VAL A 121 14.02 -1.77 -9.86
C VAL A 121 13.45 -2.21 -8.51
N THR A 122 12.28 -2.86 -8.49
CA THR A 122 11.54 -3.12 -7.24
C THR A 122 12.31 -4.04 -6.30
N LYS A 123 12.63 -5.26 -6.74
CA LYS A 123 13.30 -6.27 -5.91
C LYS A 123 14.65 -5.80 -5.34
N PRO A 124 15.60 -5.26 -6.13
CA PRO A 124 16.88 -4.80 -5.58
C PRO A 124 16.71 -3.63 -4.61
N TRP A 125 15.76 -2.72 -4.88
CA TRP A 125 15.48 -1.59 -4.00
C TRP A 125 14.98 -2.05 -2.63
N PHE A 126 14.01 -2.98 -2.57
CA PHE A 126 13.52 -3.52 -1.30
C PHE A 126 14.57 -4.40 -0.61
N ALA A 127 15.28 -5.26 -1.36
CA ALA A 127 16.31 -6.13 -0.80
C ALA A 127 17.47 -5.35 -0.14
N SER A 128 17.83 -4.18 -0.67
CA SER A 128 18.89 -3.33 -0.11
C SER A 128 18.57 -2.75 1.28
N ARG A 129 17.29 -2.63 1.64
CA ARG A 129 16.84 -2.05 2.93
C ARG A 129 16.53 -3.08 4.01
N ILE A 130 16.54 -4.35 3.66
CA ILE A 130 16.14 -5.43 4.55
C ILE A 130 17.40 -6.23 4.91
N PRO A 131 17.61 -6.60 6.19
CA PRO A 131 18.74 -7.43 6.54
C PRO A 131 18.63 -8.83 5.92
N PHE A 132 19.77 -9.41 5.57
CA PHE A 132 19.84 -10.84 5.29
C PHE A 132 19.44 -11.63 6.55
N PRO A 133 18.62 -12.69 6.45
CA PRO A 133 18.15 -13.38 5.23
C PRO A 133 16.78 -12.89 4.71
N LEU A 134 16.11 -11.98 5.42
CA LEU A 134 14.76 -11.52 5.09
C LEU A 134 14.68 -10.85 3.71
N SER A 135 15.78 -10.23 3.25
CA SER A 135 15.88 -9.62 1.91
C SER A 135 15.61 -10.59 0.75
N LEU A 136 15.85 -11.90 0.95
CA LEU A 136 15.59 -12.93 -0.08
C LEU A 136 14.14 -13.40 -0.09
N ILE A 137 13.48 -13.36 1.07
CA ILE A 137 12.16 -13.95 1.28
C ILE A 137 11.06 -12.89 1.10
N LEU A 138 11.28 -11.69 1.64
CA LEU A 138 10.22 -10.69 1.78
C LEU A 138 9.71 -10.13 0.45
N PRO A 139 10.56 -9.73 -0.53
CA PRO A 139 10.07 -9.25 -1.82
C PRO A 139 9.22 -10.29 -2.56
N GLY A 140 9.57 -11.58 -2.46
CA GLY A 140 8.78 -12.66 -3.04
C GLY A 140 7.43 -12.84 -2.35
N ARG A 141 7.34 -12.66 -1.03
CA ARG A 141 6.06 -12.66 -0.29
C ARG A 141 5.19 -11.47 -0.65
N MET A 142 5.78 -10.28 -0.78
CA MET A 142 5.07 -9.06 -1.17
C MET A 142 4.51 -9.17 -2.59
N SER A 143 5.28 -9.72 -3.54
CA SER A 143 4.81 -10.01 -4.90
C SER A 143 3.62 -10.98 -4.90
N LYS A 144 3.70 -12.08 -4.13
CA LYS A 144 2.56 -13.01 -3.97
C LYS A 144 1.33 -12.34 -3.37
N GLY A 145 1.51 -11.50 -2.35
CA GLY A 145 0.43 -10.71 -1.76
C GLY A 145 -0.20 -9.73 -2.76
N ALA A 146 0.61 -9.07 -3.59
CA ALA A 146 0.12 -8.18 -4.64
C ALA A 146 -0.72 -8.94 -5.67
N LEU A 147 -0.27 -10.11 -6.13
CA LEU A 147 -1.01 -10.97 -7.07
C LEU A 147 -2.39 -11.36 -6.54
N THR A 148 -2.51 -11.69 -5.24
CA THR A 148 -3.81 -12.01 -4.63
C THR A 148 -4.79 -10.83 -4.58
N ARG A 149 -4.28 -9.59 -4.66
CA ARG A 149 -5.08 -8.36 -4.63
C ARG A 149 -5.48 -7.86 -6.02
N ILE A 150 -4.91 -8.43 -7.10
CA ILE A 150 -5.23 -8.04 -8.47
C ILE A 150 -6.33 -9.00 -8.98
N PRO A 151 -7.60 -8.55 -9.08
CA PRO A 151 -8.71 -9.41 -9.52
C PRO A 151 -8.56 -9.85 -10.99
N LEU A 152 -7.75 -9.14 -11.78
CA LEU A 152 -7.57 -9.40 -13.22
C LEU A 152 -6.56 -10.51 -13.52
N THR A 153 -5.70 -10.91 -12.58
CA THR A 153 -4.68 -11.91 -12.86
C THR A 153 -5.27 -13.31 -13.01
N ASP A 154 -6.39 -13.59 -12.34
CA ASP A 154 -7.06 -14.90 -12.48
C ASP A 154 -7.69 -15.06 -13.87
N THR A 155 -8.19 -13.97 -14.48
CA THR A 155 -8.71 -13.97 -15.84
C THR A 155 -7.61 -13.86 -16.89
N VAL A 156 -6.57 -13.05 -16.68
CA VAL A 156 -5.46 -12.88 -17.63
C VAL A 156 -4.52 -14.10 -17.64
N LEU A 157 -4.24 -14.74 -16.50
CA LEU A 157 -3.51 -16.02 -16.47
C LEU A 157 -4.35 -17.17 -17.00
N ARG A 158 -5.68 -17.13 -16.87
CA ARG A 158 -6.58 -18.06 -17.56
C ARG A 158 -6.58 -17.86 -19.08
N VAL A 159 -6.37 -16.63 -19.56
CA VAL A 159 -6.18 -16.31 -20.99
C VAL A 159 -4.78 -16.70 -21.48
N GLN A 160 -3.73 -16.52 -20.66
CA GLN A 160 -2.34 -16.86 -21.02
C GLN A 160 -2.00 -18.34 -20.84
N GLY A 161 -2.70 -19.06 -19.95
CA GLY A 161 -2.53 -20.49 -19.70
C GLY A 161 -3.28 -21.41 -20.67
N HIS A 162 -4.20 -20.85 -21.46
CA HIS A 162 -4.91 -21.56 -22.54
C HIS A 162 -4.35 -21.16 -23.91
N GLY A 163 -3.09 -21.53 -24.16
CA GLY A 163 -2.74 -21.99 -25.50
C GLY A 163 -3.61 -23.21 -25.80
N LEU A 164 -4.60 -23.03 -26.66
CA LEU A 164 -5.67 -23.97 -27.04
C LEU A 164 -6.78 -24.11 -25.98
N LEU A 165 -7.90 -23.42 -26.20
CA LEU A 165 -9.17 -24.05 -26.60
C LEU A 165 -10.28 -22.98 -26.68
N GLN A 166 -10.69 -22.72 -27.92
CA GLN A 166 -11.94 -22.11 -28.41
C GLN A 166 -12.82 -21.32 -27.43
N CYS A 167 -12.84 -20.00 -27.60
CA CYS A 167 -14.00 -19.17 -27.25
C CYS A 167 -15.08 -19.34 -28.33
N SER A 168 -16.11 -20.15 -28.06
CA SER A 168 -17.39 -20.02 -28.76
C SER A 168 -18.19 -18.91 -28.09
N LEU A 169 -18.39 -17.81 -28.83
CA LEU A 169 -19.35 -16.76 -28.54
C LEU A 169 -20.77 -17.33 -28.51
N THR A 170 -21.53 -17.05 -27.45
CA THR A 170 -22.99 -16.97 -27.54
C THR A 170 -23.46 -15.68 -26.86
N PRO A 171 -24.23 -14.81 -27.56
CA PRO A 171 -24.91 -13.70 -26.94
C PRO A 171 -26.26 -14.18 -26.37
N SER A 172 -26.56 -13.78 -25.14
CA SER A 172 -27.86 -14.01 -24.52
C SER A 172 -28.83 -12.90 -24.92
N VAL A 173 -29.94 -13.28 -25.56
CA VAL A 173 -31.27 -12.65 -25.40
C VAL A 173 -32.15 -13.70 -24.78
#